data_AF-A0A3T0N4N0-F1
#
_entry.id   AF-A0A3T0N4N0-F1
#
_cell.length_a   1.000
_cell.length_b   1.000
_cell.length_c   1.000
_cell.angle_alpha   90.00
_cell.angle_beta   90.00
_cell.angle_gamma   90.00
#
_symmetry.space_group_name_H-M   'P 1'
#
loop_
_entity.id
_entity.type
_entity.pdbx_description
1 polymer ?
#
loop_
_entity_poly.entity_id
_entity_poly.type
_entity_poly.pdbx_seq_one_letter_code
_entity_poly.pdbx_strand_id
1 'polypeptide(L)'
;MAQEFQATNSLYVNRVDQNVIEVIGRPGANKDDYWCGIGDYVRRVERAPWKTKIYVVSGIGRGVTTGARDAVTFTLKPEAIGLEPYEASYISDILKVGYSRSLTFAFDRCHLRPGFYSLRFGVF
;
A
#
# COMPACT_ATOMS: atom_id res chain seq x y z
N MET A 1 6.07 -16.50 11.67
CA MET A 1 5.08 -16.94 10.68
C MET A 1 4.61 -15.68 9.95
N ALA A 2 4.86 -15.56 8.65
CA ALA A 2 4.39 -14.43 7.87
C ALA A 2 2.87 -14.60 7.66
N GLN A 3 2.08 -13.61 8.06
CA GLN A 3 0.64 -13.61 7.76
C GLN A 3 0.48 -13.19 6.31
N GLU A 4 0.05 -14.12 5.46
CA GLU A 4 -0.34 -13.85 4.08
C GLU A 4 -1.79 -13.38 4.07
N PHE A 5 -2.00 -12.11 3.70
CA PHE A 5 -3.32 -11.52 3.50
C PHE A 5 -3.52 -11.22 2.02
N GLN A 6 -4.64 -11.63 1.47
CA GLN A 6 -5.02 -11.26 0.11
C GLN A 6 -5.93 -10.03 0.15
N ALA A 7 -5.45 -8.93 -0.42
CA ALA A 7 -6.22 -7.70 -0.54
C ALA A 7 -7.35 -7.84 -1.57
N THR A 8 -8.35 -6.95 -1.49
CA THR A 8 -9.51 -6.94 -2.40
C THR A 8 -9.14 -6.82 -3.88
N ASN A 9 -7.93 -6.33 -4.17
CA ASN A 9 -7.40 -6.17 -5.52
C ASN A 9 -6.56 -7.40 -5.95
N SER A 10 -6.60 -8.48 -5.18
CA SER A 10 -5.88 -9.74 -5.37
C SER A 10 -4.36 -9.66 -5.25
N LEU A 11 -3.82 -8.56 -4.71
CA LEU A 11 -2.41 -8.49 -4.31
C LEU A 11 -2.24 -9.16 -2.95
N TYR A 12 -1.07 -9.76 -2.73
CA TYR A 12 -0.73 -10.36 -1.46
C TYR A 12 0.00 -9.36 -0.58
N VAL A 13 -0.28 -9.40 0.71
CA VAL A 13 0.33 -8.54 1.72
C VAL A 13 0.89 -9.42 2.81
N ASN A 14 2.18 -9.26 3.08
CA ASN A 14 2.93 -10.03 4.06
C ASN A 14 3.57 -9.07 5.06
N ARG A 15 3.62 -9.46 6.34
CA ARG A 15 4.52 -8.79 7.28
C ARG A 15 5.94 -9.28 7.06
N VAL A 16 6.87 -8.35 6.82
CA VAL A 16 8.31 -8.63 6.82
C VAL A 16 8.77 -8.76 8.27
N ASP A 17 8.35 -7.81 9.11
CA ASP A 17 8.61 -7.79 10.55
C ASP A 17 7.48 -7.05 11.31
N GLN A 18 7.74 -6.60 12.54
CA GLN A 18 6.75 -5.93 13.40
C GLN A 18 6.37 -4.51 12.91
N ASN A 19 7.23 -3.86 12.11
CA ASN A 19 7.08 -2.48 11.65
C ASN A 19 6.98 -2.36 10.13
N VAL A 20 7.42 -3.38 9.38
CA VAL A 20 7.46 -3.38 7.92
C VAL A 20 6.47 -4.38 7.33
N ILE A 21 5.65 -3.88 6.41
CA ILE A 21 4.63 -4.63 5.69
C ILE A 21 4.98 -4.56 4.20
N GLU A 22 5.04 -5.72 3.55
CA GLU A 22 5.29 -5.87 2.13
C GLU A 22 4.00 -6.13 1.38
N VAL A 23 3.80 -5.41 0.27
CA VAL A 23 2.75 -5.68 -0.70
C VAL A 23 3.40 -6.24 -1.96
N ILE A 24 3.01 -7.45 -2.32
CA ILE A 24 3.52 -8.19 -3.46
C ILE A 24 2.67 -7.86 -4.68
N GLY A 25 3.35 -7.32 -5.70
CA GLY A 25 2.77 -7.01 -6.98
C GLY A 25 2.53 -8.25 -7.83
N ARG A 26 1.63 -8.08 -8.80
CA ARG A 26 1.42 -9.03 -9.89
C ARG A 26 1.79 -8.35 -11.22
N PRO A 27 2.02 -9.12 -12.30
CA PRO A 27 2.25 -8.53 -13.62
C PRO A 27 1.14 -7.54 -13.98
N GLY A 28 1.53 -6.31 -14.36
CA GLY A 28 0.61 -5.24 -14.71
C GLY A 28 -0.01 -4.47 -13.51
N ALA A 29 0.44 -4.71 -12.28
CA ALA A 29 0.02 -3.92 -11.13
C ALA A 29 0.53 -2.47 -11.24
N ASN A 30 -0.36 -1.51 -11.04
CA ASN A 30 -0.01 -0.09 -11.02
C ASN A 30 0.36 0.37 -9.61
N LYS A 31 0.95 1.55 -9.50
CA LYS A 31 1.34 2.14 -8.20
C LYS A 31 0.16 2.25 -7.23
N ASP A 32 -1.03 2.56 -7.75
CA ASP A 32 -2.27 2.61 -6.96
C ASP A 32 -2.73 1.25 -6.44
N ASP A 33 -2.42 0.14 -7.12
CA ASP A 33 -2.75 -1.20 -6.62
C ASP A 33 -1.97 -1.51 -5.33
N TYR A 34 -0.72 -1.06 -5.22
CA TYR A 34 0.06 -1.24 -3.97
C TYR A 34 -0.54 -0.44 -2.82
N TRP A 35 -0.99 0.79 -3.08
CA TRP A 35 -1.70 1.61 -2.09
C TRP A 35 -3.03 1.01 -1.67
N CYS A 36 -3.77 0.41 -2.60
CA CYS A 36 -4.96 -0.38 -2.25
C CYS A 36 -4.59 -1.57 -1.37
N GLY A 37 -3.57 -2.33 -1.74
CA GLY A 37 -3.15 -3.53 -0.99
C GLY A 37 -2.83 -3.22 0.47
N ILE A 38 -1.97 -2.22 0.70
CA ILE A 38 -1.62 -1.79 2.06
C ILE A 38 -2.80 -1.15 2.78
N GLY A 39 -3.62 -0.35 2.09
CA GLY A 39 -4.81 0.29 2.68
C GLY A 39 -5.83 -0.73 3.17
N ASP A 40 -6.11 -1.76 2.37
CA ASP A 40 -7.05 -2.83 2.71
C ASP A 40 -6.52 -3.67 3.89
N TYR A 41 -5.23 -3.99 3.88
CA TYR A 41 -4.57 -4.71 4.96
C TYR A 41 -4.59 -3.92 6.28
N VAL A 42 -4.17 -2.66 6.27
CA VAL A 42 -4.15 -1.82 7.48
C VAL A 42 -5.56 -1.58 8.00
N ARG A 43 -6.55 -1.49 7.12
CA ARG A 43 -7.96 -1.33 7.51
C ARG A 43 -8.53 -2.59 8.14
N ARG A 44 -8.34 -3.77 7.53
CA ARG A 44 -9.00 -5.02 7.94
C ARG A 44 -8.22 -5.80 8.99
N VAL A 45 -6.89 -5.79 8.90
CA VAL A 45 -5.98 -6.56 9.77
C VAL A 45 -5.49 -5.70 10.93
N GLU A 46 -4.86 -4.56 10.68
CA GLU A 46 -4.34 -3.69 11.76
C GLU A 46 -5.44 -2.88 12.45
N ARG A 47 -6.60 -2.69 11.79
CA ARG A 47 -7.74 -1.90 12.28
C ARG A 47 -7.35 -0.49 12.72
N ALA A 48 -6.38 0.12 12.03
CA ALA A 48 -5.88 1.43 12.37
C ALA A 48 -6.93 2.54 12.10
N PRO A 49 -6.83 3.70 12.79
CA PRO A 49 -7.65 4.87 12.48
C PRO A 49 -7.48 5.36 11.04
N TRP A 50 -8.53 5.95 10.47
CA TRP A 50 -8.53 6.49 9.10
C TRP A 50 -7.46 7.56 8.83
N LYS A 51 -7.07 8.31 9.86
CA LYS A 51 -6.04 9.36 9.77
C LYS A 51 -4.61 8.81 9.93
N THR A 52 -4.44 7.50 10.17
CA THR A 52 -3.11 6.89 10.30
C THR A 52 -2.32 7.09 9.02
N LYS A 53 -1.08 7.57 9.16
CA LYS A 53 -0.15 7.74 8.06
C LYS A 53 0.54 6.41 7.75
N ILE A 54 0.62 6.10 6.47
CA ILE A 54 1.31 4.95 5.90
C ILE A 54 2.46 5.51 5.07
N TYR A 55 3.68 5.03 5.33
CA TYR A 55 4.91 5.52 4.74
C TYR A 55 5.50 4.46 3.82
N VAL A 56 6.09 4.89 2.70
CA VAL A 56 6.81 3.99 1.79
C VAL A 56 8.24 3.79 2.29
N VAL A 57 8.61 2.54 2.54
CA VAL A 57 9.97 2.14 2.98
C VAL A 57 10.84 1.84 1.77
N SER A 58 10.30 1.12 0.79
CA SER A 58 10.96 0.85 -0.49
C SER A 58 9.96 0.98 -1.64
N GLY A 59 10.39 1.57 -2.76
CA GLY A 59 9.61 1.54 -4.00
C GLY A 59 9.51 0.13 -4.61
N ILE A 60 8.97 0.05 -5.82
CA ILE A 60 8.81 -1.24 -6.53
C ILE A 60 10.20 -1.85 -6.75
N GLY A 61 10.41 -3.03 -6.18
CA GLY A 61 11.63 -3.80 -6.32
C GLY A 61 11.42 -5.26 -5.94
N ARG A 62 12.52 -5.99 -5.72
CA ARG A 62 12.45 -7.40 -5.37
C ARG A 62 11.91 -7.59 -3.95
N GLY A 63 10.94 -8.48 -3.81
CA GLY A 63 10.30 -8.78 -2.53
C GLY A 63 11.23 -9.51 -1.56
N VAL A 64 11.11 -9.16 -0.28
CA VAL A 64 11.88 -9.71 0.84
C VAL A 64 11.26 -11.03 1.31
N THR A 65 9.92 -11.14 1.35
CA THR A 65 9.26 -12.32 1.93
C THR A 65 9.15 -13.49 0.96
N THR A 66 8.85 -13.21 -0.31
CA THR A 66 8.59 -14.24 -1.34
C THR A 66 9.60 -14.25 -2.47
N GLY A 67 10.52 -13.28 -2.53
CA GLY A 67 11.43 -13.11 -3.65
C GLY A 67 10.74 -12.65 -4.94
N ALA A 68 9.49 -12.18 -4.86
CA ALA A 68 8.71 -11.68 -6.00
C ALA A 68 9.47 -10.57 -6.75
N ARG A 69 9.24 -10.46 -8.07
CA ARG A 69 9.96 -9.48 -8.89
C ARG A 69 9.60 -8.05 -8.54
N ASP A 70 8.32 -7.82 -8.26
CA ASP A 70 7.74 -6.51 -8.01
C ASP A 70 7.03 -6.55 -6.65
N ALA A 71 7.56 -5.81 -5.68
CA ALA A 71 7.05 -5.68 -4.33
C ALA A 71 7.39 -4.30 -3.78
N VAL A 72 6.57 -3.80 -2.86
CA VAL A 72 6.72 -2.49 -2.22
C VAL A 72 6.58 -2.69 -0.73
N THR A 73 7.45 -2.06 0.05
CA THR A 73 7.39 -2.14 1.51
C THR A 73 6.90 -0.83 2.10
N PHE A 74 6.10 -0.95 3.16
CA PHE A 74 5.44 0.14 3.86
C PHE A 74 5.64 0.01 5.36
N THR A 75 5.50 1.13 6.07
CA THR A 75 5.46 1.17 7.53
C THR A 75 4.39 2.12 8.03
N LEU A 76 3.91 1.87 9.24
CA LEU A 76 3.07 2.78 10.02
C LEU A 76 3.86 3.57 11.06
N LYS A 77 5.11 3.18 11.31
CA LYS A 77 5.98 3.71 12.37
C LYS A 77 7.35 4.05 11.78
N PRO A 78 7.47 5.17 11.05
CA PRO A 78 8.72 5.56 10.40
C PRO A 78 9.88 5.69 11.39
N GLU A 79 9.61 6.19 12.60
CA GLU A 79 10.60 6.35 13.67
C GLU A 79 11.19 5.02 14.17
N ALA A 80 10.43 3.93 14.11
CA ALA A 80 10.86 2.62 14.58
C ALA A 80 11.90 1.96 13.64
N ILE A 81 12.00 2.45 12.40
CA ILE A 81 12.95 1.96 11.39
C ILE A 81 13.94 3.04 10.94
N GLY A 82 13.94 4.22 11.56
CA GLY A 82 14.79 5.35 11.17
C GLY A 82 14.48 5.91 9.79
N LEU A 83 13.24 5.81 9.32
CA LEU A 83 12.82 6.36 8.02
C LEU A 83 12.57 7.86 8.15
N GLU A 84 13.30 8.66 7.38
CA GLU A 84 13.03 10.09 7.27
C GLU A 84 11.81 10.35 6.38
N PRO A 85 10.75 11.02 6.89
CA PRO A 85 9.59 11.38 6.10
C PRO A 85 9.95 12.32 4.94
N TYR A 86 9.34 12.08 3.80
CA TYR A 86 9.44 12.98 2.65
C TYR A 86 8.40 14.11 2.81
N GLU A 87 8.88 15.32 3.07
CA GLU A 87 8.05 16.50 3.39
C GLU A 87 7.90 17.50 2.23
N ALA A 88 8.42 17.20 1.03
CA ALA A 88 8.31 18.13 -0.09
C ALA A 88 6.86 18.27 -0.58
N SER A 89 6.49 19.49 -0.98
CA SER A 89 5.15 19.82 -1.48
C SER A 89 4.84 19.19 -2.85
N TYR A 90 5.87 18.91 -3.64
CA TYR A 90 5.77 18.26 -4.94
C TYR A 90 6.21 16.81 -4.86
N ILE A 91 5.41 15.92 -5.45
CA ILE A 91 5.74 14.50 -5.57
C ILE A 91 5.47 14.02 -6.99
N SER A 92 6.50 13.47 -7.64
CA SER A 92 6.39 12.87 -8.97
C SER A 92 6.09 11.36 -8.91
N ASP A 93 6.41 10.72 -7.78
CA ASP A 93 6.21 9.29 -7.57
C ASP A 93 5.50 9.00 -6.25
N ILE A 94 4.28 8.46 -6.33
CA ILE A 94 3.49 8.07 -5.16
C ILE A 94 4.09 6.89 -4.37
N LEU A 95 5.12 6.22 -4.89
CA LEU A 95 5.91 5.19 -4.20
C LEU A 95 7.34 5.65 -3.89
N LYS A 96 7.56 6.96 -3.81
CA LYS A 96 8.84 7.52 -3.37
C LYS A 96 9.09 7.15 -1.90
N VAL A 97 10.28 6.67 -1.58
CA VAL A 97 10.69 6.36 -0.20
C VAL A 97 10.51 7.58 0.70
N GLY A 98 9.98 7.36 1.90
CA GLY A 98 9.66 8.39 2.89
C GLY A 98 8.32 9.08 2.66
N TYR A 99 7.73 8.98 1.46
CA TYR A 99 6.43 9.58 1.18
C TYR A 99 5.32 8.92 1.96
N SER A 100 4.37 9.74 2.45
CA SER A 100 3.29 9.28 3.30
C SER A 100 1.91 9.71 2.83
N ARG A 101 0.94 8.85 3.08
CA ARG A 101 -0.49 9.12 2.86
C ARG A 101 -1.34 8.53 3.98
N SER A 102 -2.54 9.07 4.16
CA SER A 102 -3.49 8.55 5.15
C SER A 102 -4.04 7.19 4.73
N LEU A 103 -4.50 6.41 5.72
CA LEU A 103 -5.23 5.17 5.47
C LEU A 103 -6.45 5.40 4.57
N THR A 104 -7.20 6.51 4.76
CA THR A 104 -8.30 6.88 3.87
C THR A 104 -7.84 6.95 2.41
N PHE A 105 -6.79 7.71 2.13
CA PHE A 105 -6.28 7.86 0.77
C PHE A 105 -5.84 6.51 0.19
N ALA A 106 -5.13 5.70 0.97
CA ALA A 106 -4.65 4.38 0.54
C ALA A 106 -5.83 3.45 0.21
N PHE A 107 -6.83 3.40 1.09
CA PHE A 107 -8.01 2.56 0.93
C PHE A 107 -8.87 3.00 -0.26
N ASP A 108 -9.01 4.31 -0.50
CA ASP A 108 -9.76 4.85 -1.65
C ASP A 108 -9.17 4.37 -2.99
N ARG A 109 -7.87 4.06 -3.06
CA ARG A 109 -7.24 3.49 -4.26
C ARG A 109 -7.80 2.13 -4.64
N CYS A 110 -8.42 1.40 -3.72
CA CYS A 110 -9.11 0.16 -4.05
C CYS A 110 -10.32 0.35 -4.98
N HIS A 111 -10.91 1.55 -5.00
CA HIS A 111 -12.07 1.86 -5.85
C HIS A 111 -11.69 2.41 -7.22
N LEU A 112 -10.43 2.81 -7.43
CA LEU A 112 -9.96 3.43 -8.68
C LEU A 112 -9.67 2.43 -9.82
N ARG A 113 -10.09 1.17 -9.69
CA ARG A 113 -9.93 0.22 -10.80
C ARG A 113 -10.76 0.67 -12.00
N PRO A 114 -10.16 0.81 -13.20
CA PRO A 114 -10.86 1.22 -14.43
C PRO A 114 -11.99 0.28 -14.90
N GLY A 115 -12.28 -0.81 -14.18
CA GLY A 115 -13.35 -1.76 -14.51
C GLY A 115 -14.66 -1.57 -13.73
N PHE A 116 -14.73 -0.67 -12.74
CA PHE A 116 -15.94 -0.51 -11.90
C PHE A 116 -16.72 0.80 -12.13
N TYR A 117 -16.20 1.70 -12.96
CA TYR A 117 -16.88 2.96 -13.31
C TYR A 117 -17.99 2.81 -14.37
N SER A 118 -18.32 1.58 -14.76
CA SER A 118 -19.40 1.27 -15.72
C SER A 118 -20.75 0.92 -15.05
N LEU A 119 -20.84 0.79 -13.72
CA LEU A 119 -22.05 0.25 -13.07
C LEU A 119 -22.62 1.11 -11.93
N ARG A 120 -22.15 2.33 -11.72
CA ARG A 120 -22.71 3.22 -10.66
C ARG A 120 -23.25 4.58 -11.12
N PHE A 121 -23.22 4.88 -12.41
CA PHE A 121 -24.05 5.96 -12.98
C PHE A 121 -25.27 5.35 -13.67
N GLY A 122 -26.14 4.74 -12.85
CA GLY A 122 -27.53 4.54 -13.22
C GLY A 122 -28.25 5.87 -13.10
N VAL A 123 -28.62 6.40 -14.27
CA VAL A 123 -29.69 7.36 -14.58
C VAL A 123 -30.58 7.74 -13.38
N PHE A 124 -30.56 9.03 -13.04
CA PHE A 124 -31.70 9.71 -12.42
C PHE A 124 -32.60 10.26 -13.53
#